data_AF-A0A822HHD8-F1
#
_entry.id   AF-A0A822HHD8-F1
#
_cell.length_a   1.000
_cell.length_b   1.000
_cell.length_c   1.000
_cell.angle_alpha   90.00
_cell.angle_beta   90.00
_cell.angle_gamma   90.00
#
_symmetry.space_group_name_H-M   'P 1'
#
loop_
_entity.id
_entity.type
_entity.pdbx_description
1 polymer ?
#
loop_
_entity_poly.entity_id
_entity_poly.type
_entity_poly.pdbx_seq_one_letter_code
_entity_poly.pdbx_strand_id
1 'polypeptide(L)'
;KNLTEKYMTKFKDNEYKFIKYFNYNDDITEGEARQQAITECQEDKCDYLFVIDSIVHIDNPDTLVKLISLNRTIVSPMLLRPEKTWSNFWGDYTENGFYKRSPDYMDIINYNKTFI
;
A
#
# COMPACT_ATOMS: atom_id res chain seq x y z
N LYS A 1 -2.00 -21.11 18.91
CA LYS A 1 -1.13 -20.31 18.00
C LYS A 1 -2.00 -19.36 17.22
N ASN A 2 -1.67 -18.07 17.25
CA ASN A 2 -2.42 -17.01 16.56
C ASN A 2 -2.40 -17.28 15.03
N LEU A 3 -3.47 -16.97 14.31
CA LEU A 3 -3.56 -17.19 12.86
C LEU A 3 -2.38 -16.55 12.13
N THR A 4 -2.01 -15.32 12.52
CA THR A 4 -0.87 -14.59 11.96
C THR A 4 0.44 -15.35 12.12
N GLU A 5 0.74 -15.87 13.32
CA GLU A 5 1.98 -16.65 13.58
C GLU A 5 2.03 -17.91 12.72
N LYS A 6 0.90 -18.60 12.57
CA LYS A 6 0.79 -19.80 11.73
C LYS A 6 1.07 -19.46 10.26
N TYR A 7 0.51 -18.35 9.77
CA TYR A 7 0.77 -17.85 8.43
C TYR A 7 2.25 -17.49 8.25
N MET A 8 2.82 -16.65 9.12
CA MET A 8 4.23 -16.22 9.02
C MET A 8 5.20 -17.40 9.02
N THR A 9 4.97 -18.40 9.89
CA THR A 9 5.80 -19.62 9.94
C THR A 9 5.72 -20.42 8.63
N LYS A 10 4.54 -20.50 7.99
CA LYS A 10 4.35 -21.26 6.76
C LYS A 10 5.13 -20.64 5.57
N PHE A 11 5.12 -19.31 5.47
CA PHE A 11 5.66 -18.60 4.30
C PHE A 11 7.14 -18.23 4.43
N LYS A 12 7.68 -18.17 5.66
CA LYS A 12 9.08 -17.81 5.93
C LYS A 12 10.09 -18.67 5.17
N ASP A 13 9.88 -19.98 5.12
CA ASP A 13 10.90 -20.89 4.61
C ASP A 13 10.80 -21.13 3.08
N ASN A 14 9.75 -20.62 2.41
CA ASN A 14 9.47 -20.95 1.02
C ASN A 14 9.24 -19.76 0.08
N GLU A 15 8.83 -18.59 0.58
CA GLU A 15 8.42 -17.47 -0.29
C GLU A 15 9.12 -16.14 0.00
N TYR A 16 9.55 -15.89 1.24
CA TYR A 16 10.20 -14.63 1.62
C TYR A 16 11.61 -14.88 2.17
N LYS A 17 12.57 -14.03 1.77
CA LYS A 17 13.95 -14.10 2.28
C LYS A 17 14.03 -13.84 3.80
N PHE A 18 13.19 -12.95 4.31
CA PHE A 18 13.13 -12.57 5.72
C PHE A 18 11.72 -12.08 6.06
N ILE A 19 11.29 -12.32 7.31
CA ILE A 19 10.00 -11.86 7.83
C ILE A 19 10.22 -11.30 9.24
N LYS A 20 9.74 -10.08 9.45
CA LYS A 20 9.61 -9.39 10.74
C LYS A 20 8.16 -8.98 10.90
N TYR A 21 7.56 -9.22 12.07
CA TYR A 21 6.18 -8.88 12.34
C TYR A 21 6.02 -8.37 13.77
N PHE A 22 5.05 -7.49 13.96
CA PHE A 22 4.61 -7.03 15.27
C PHE A 22 3.26 -7.66 15.61
N ASN A 23 3.10 -8.08 16.85
CA ASN A 23 1.89 -8.61 17.42
C ASN A 23 1.06 -7.49 18.06
N TYR A 24 -0.20 -7.76 18.37
CA TYR A 24 -1.08 -6.80 19.04
C TYR A 24 -0.59 -6.44 20.46
N ASN A 25 0.29 -7.26 21.05
CA ASN A 25 0.89 -7.01 22.36
C ASN A 25 2.16 -6.14 22.30
N ASP A 26 2.70 -5.85 21.12
CA ASP A 26 4.04 -5.26 20.97
C ASP A 26 4.10 -3.73 21.21
N ASP A 27 3.07 -3.15 21.85
CA ASP A 27 2.93 -1.72 22.18
C ASP A 27 3.51 -0.77 21.13
N ILE A 28 3.12 -0.99 19.87
CA ILE A 28 3.59 -0.24 18.71
C ILE A 28 2.38 0.36 17.99
N THR A 29 2.48 1.64 17.68
CA THR A 29 1.47 2.34 16.88
C THR A 29 1.64 2.02 15.40
N GLU A 30 0.59 2.27 14.63
CA GLU A 30 0.62 2.09 13.18
C GLU A 30 1.69 2.98 12.51
N GLY A 31 1.84 4.23 12.96
CA GLY A 31 2.85 5.15 12.46
C GLY A 31 4.28 4.69 12.76
N GLU A 32 4.53 4.18 13.96
CA GLU A 32 5.83 3.61 14.33
C GLU A 32 6.16 2.37 13.51
N ALA A 33 5.18 1.48 13.29
CA ALA A 33 5.37 0.30 12.45
C ALA A 33 5.70 0.66 11.00
N ARG A 34 5.05 1.68 10.42
CA ARG A 34 5.38 2.17 9.07
C ARG A 34 6.76 2.81 9.02
N GLN A 35 7.11 3.62 10.01
CA GLN A 35 8.44 4.22 10.09
C GLN A 35 9.52 3.15 10.18
N GLN A 36 9.28 2.08 10.94
CA GLN A 36 10.21 0.97 11.05
C GLN A 36 10.39 0.21 9.73
N ALA A 37 9.31 0.01 8.95
CA ALA A 37 9.41 -0.58 7.62
C ALA A 37 10.27 0.28 6.66
N ILE A 38 10.15 1.61 6.73
CA ILE A 38 10.99 2.54 5.97
C ILE A 38 12.45 2.44 6.41
N THR A 39 12.72 2.46 7.72
CA THR A 39 14.07 2.36 8.27
C THR A 39 14.75 1.06 7.86
N GLU A 40 14.08 -0.08 8.01
CA GLU A 40 14.62 -1.39 7.64
C GLU A 40 14.98 -1.43 6.14
N CYS A 41 14.08 -0.91 5.29
CA CYS A 41 14.30 -0.81 3.84
C CYS A 41 15.52 0.05 3.48
N GLN A 42 15.78 1.11 4.24
CA GLN A 42 16.96 1.97 4.05
C GLN A 42 18.25 1.29 4.53
N GLU A 43 18.21 0.62 5.67
CA GLU A 43 19.35 -0.11 6.24
C GLU A 43 19.77 -1.29 5.36
N ASP A 44 18.79 -2.04 4.83
CA ASP A 44 19.00 -3.15 3.89
C ASP A 44 19.35 -2.68 2.47
N LYS A 45 19.26 -1.38 2.19
CA LYS A 45 19.47 -0.77 0.86
C LYS A 45 18.55 -1.37 -0.20
N CYS A 46 17.29 -1.58 0.12
CA CYS A 46 16.31 -2.08 -0.85
C CYS A 46 16.09 -1.07 -1.98
N ASP A 47 15.89 -1.59 -3.20
CA ASP A 47 15.58 -0.75 -4.37
C ASP A 47 14.17 -0.14 -4.30
N TYR A 48 13.21 -0.87 -3.70
CA TYR A 48 11.80 -0.48 -3.63
C TYR A 48 11.18 -0.88 -2.29
N LEU A 49 10.26 -0.05 -1.79
CA LEU A 49 9.38 -0.36 -0.66
C LEU A 49 7.94 -0.49 -1.17
N PHE A 50 7.32 -1.64 -0.95
CA PHE A 50 5.91 -1.87 -1.31
C PHE A 50 5.06 -1.99 -0.05
N VAL A 51 4.18 -1.01 0.18
CA VAL A 51 3.34 -0.90 1.38
C VAL A 51 1.89 -1.24 1.03
N ILE A 52 1.31 -2.21 1.73
CA ILE A 52 -0.07 -2.68 1.51
C ILE A 52 -0.81 -2.72 2.86
N ASP A 53 -1.99 -2.10 2.90
CA ASP A 53 -2.89 -2.18 4.05
C ASP A 53 -3.71 -3.48 4.01
N SER A 54 -4.06 -4.03 5.18
CA SER A 54 -4.76 -5.33 5.29
C SER A 54 -6.16 -5.38 4.66
N ILE A 55 -6.76 -4.23 4.40
CA ILE A 55 -8.07 -4.10 3.75
C ILE A 55 -7.98 -4.01 2.22
N VAL A 56 -6.77 -3.91 1.66
CA VAL A 56 -6.54 -3.84 0.23
C VAL A 56 -6.61 -5.24 -0.36
N HIS A 57 -7.35 -5.36 -1.46
CA HIS A 57 -7.40 -6.57 -2.27
C HIS A 57 -6.71 -6.30 -3.61
N ILE A 58 -5.63 -7.04 -3.90
CA ILE A 58 -4.89 -6.94 -5.17
C ILE A 58 -5.26 -8.14 -6.02
N ASP A 59 -6.13 -7.93 -7.00
CA ASP A 59 -6.56 -8.97 -7.94
C ASP A 59 -5.56 -9.22 -9.07
N ASN A 60 -4.78 -8.20 -9.42
CA ASN A 60 -3.83 -8.26 -10.54
C ASN A 60 -2.46 -8.76 -10.04
N PRO A 61 -2.03 -9.98 -10.40
CA PRO A 61 -0.76 -10.54 -9.90
C PRO A 61 0.46 -9.75 -10.40
N ASP A 62 0.34 -9.00 -11.50
CA ASP A 62 1.44 -8.20 -12.05
C ASP A 62 1.59 -6.82 -11.39
N THR A 63 0.77 -6.49 -10.38
CA THR A 63 0.70 -5.13 -9.82
C THR A 63 2.06 -4.59 -9.43
N LEU A 64 2.86 -5.36 -8.68
CA LEU A 64 4.20 -4.92 -8.25
C LEU A 64 5.12 -4.65 -9.45
N VAL A 65 5.16 -5.55 -10.43
CA VAL A 65 6.00 -5.41 -11.63
C VAL A 65 5.58 -4.19 -12.46
N LYS A 66 4.27 -3.97 -12.60
CA LYS A 66 3.71 -2.79 -13.30
C LYS A 66 4.03 -1.48 -12.59
N LEU A 67 4.00 -1.45 -11.26
CA LEU A 67 4.37 -0.24 -10.50
C LEU A 67 5.85 0.08 -10.66
N ILE A 68 6.72 -0.93 -10.59
CA ILE A 68 8.16 -0.77 -10.79
C ILE A 68 8.46 -0.24 -12.20
N SER A 69 7.80 -0.77 -13.24
CA SER A 69 8.06 -0.39 -14.63
C SER A 69 7.68 1.06 -14.97
N LEU A 70 6.85 1.71 -14.16
CA LEU A 70 6.50 3.13 -14.33
C LEU A 70 7.69 4.06 -14.03
N ASN A 71 8.74 3.58 -13.35
CA ASN A 71 9.94 4.35 -13.02
C ASN A 71 9.60 5.71 -12.38
N ARG A 72 8.90 5.66 -11.25
CA ARG A 72 8.49 6.82 -10.45
C ARG A 72 8.98 6.64 -9.03
N THR A 73 9.35 7.75 -8.38
CA THR A 73 9.80 7.75 -6.98
C THR A 73 8.72 7.23 -6.03
N ILE A 74 7.46 7.63 -6.25
CA ILE A 74 6.29 7.17 -5.50
C ILE A 74 5.17 6.94 -6.50
N VAL A 75 4.55 5.77 -6.42
CA VAL A 75 3.41 5.40 -7.26
C VAL A 75 2.51 4.42 -6.50
N SER A 76 1.22 4.49 -6.78
CA SER A 76 0.21 3.60 -6.20
C SER A 76 -0.73 3.12 -7.31
N PRO A 77 -1.21 1.88 -7.29
CA PRO A 77 -2.31 1.47 -8.15
C PRO A 77 -3.59 2.19 -7.68
N MET A 78 -4.48 2.52 -8.61
CA MET A 78 -5.81 3.00 -8.23
C MET A 78 -6.62 1.84 -7.66
N LEU A 79 -7.04 1.98 -6.41
CA LEU A 79 -7.92 1.03 -5.73
C LEU A 79 -9.29 1.69 -5.53
N LEU A 80 -10.34 0.95 -5.85
CA LEU A 80 -11.73 1.40 -5.71
C LEU A 80 -12.48 0.48 -4.78
N ARG A 81 -13.31 1.07 -3.91
CA ARG A 81 -14.26 0.30 -3.15
C ARG A 81 -15.42 -0.12 -4.08
N PRO A 82 -15.71 -1.43 -4.23
CA PRO A 82 -16.79 -1.89 -5.10
C PRO A 82 -18.12 -1.19 -4.79
N GLU A 83 -18.86 -0.84 -5.84
CA GLU A 83 -20.18 -0.18 -5.77
C GLU A 83 -20.19 1.19 -5.05
N LYS A 84 -19.01 1.79 -4.83
CA LYS A 84 -18.85 3.11 -4.23
C LYS A 84 -17.92 3.96 -5.09
N THR A 85 -17.87 5.25 -4.78
CA THR A 85 -16.94 6.21 -5.41
C THR A 85 -15.73 6.51 -4.52
N TRP A 86 -15.42 5.65 -3.54
CA TRP A 86 -14.28 5.83 -2.65
C TRP A 86 -13.04 5.14 -3.24
N SER A 87 -11.94 5.87 -3.31
CA SER A 87 -10.65 5.37 -3.79
C SER A 87 -9.54 5.61 -2.75
N ASN A 88 -8.35 5.07 -3.02
CA ASN A 88 -7.16 5.25 -2.19
C ASN A 88 -6.39 6.56 -2.45
N PHE A 89 -6.97 7.53 -3.17
CA PHE A 89 -6.33 8.83 -3.41
C PHE A 89 -7.33 9.98 -3.31
N TRP A 90 -6.81 11.18 -3.06
CA TRP A 90 -7.56 12.43 -3.17
C TRP A 90 -7.00 13.23 -4.33
N GLY A 91 -7.87 13.73 -5.20
CA GLY A 91 -7.44 14.57 -6.33
C GLY A 91 -7.28 16.06 -5.97
N ASP A 92 -7.78 16.48 -4.81
CA ASP A 92 -7.73 17.86 -4.33
C ASP A 92 -7.85 17.90 -2.79
N TYR A 93 -7.56 19.05 -2.20
CA TYR A 93 -7.66 19.28 -0.76
C TYR A 93 -8.18 20.70 -0.46
N THR A 94 -8.76 20.89 0.72
CA THR A 94 -9.17 22.20 1.24
C THR A 94 -7.97 22.99 1.76
N GLU A 95 -8.09 24.30 1.96
CA GLU A 95 -6.98 25.13 2.49
C GLU A 95 -6.47 24.67 3.86
N ASN A 96 -7.31 24.01 4.67
CA ASN A 96 -6.93 23.42 5.95
C ASN A 96 -6.46 21.95 5.86
N GLY A 97 -6.21 21.43 4.65
CA GLY A 97 -5.58 20.12 4.43
C GLY A 97 -6.51 18.91 4.49
N PHE A 98 -7.83 19.11 4.40
CA PHE A 98 -8.82 18.02 4.39
C PHE A 98 -9.22 17.64 2.97
N TYR A 99 -9.88 16.49 2.85
CA TYR A 99 -10.41 15.98 1.59
C TYR A 99 -11.28 17.02 0.86
N LYS A 100 -11.02 17.17 -0.43
CA LYS A 100 -11.89 17.86 -1.38
C LYS A 100 -11.94 17.04 -2.66
N ARG A 101 -13.14 16.85 -3.21
CA ARG A 101 -13.29 16.15 -4.50
C ARG A 101 -12.77 17.04 -5.63
N SER A 102 -11.79 16.56 -6.39
CA SER A 102 -11.32 17.28 -7.59
C SER A 102 -12.38 17.27 -8.70
N PRO A 103 -12.38 18.27 -9.60
CA PRO A 103 -13.33 18.32 -10.72
C PRO A 103 -13.28 17.08 -11.63
N ASP A 104 -12.10 16.48 -11.78
CA ASP A 104 -11.83 15.33 -12.64
C ASP A 104 -11.84 13.98 -11.91
N TYR A 105 -12.17 13.96 -10.61
CA TYR A 105 -12.16 12.73 -9.79
C TYR A 105 -13.01 11.62 -10.40
N MET A 106 -14.23 11.95 -10.85
CA MET A 106 -15.14 10.97 -11.46
C MET A 106 -14.61 10.42 -12.77
N ASP A 107 -13.88 11.23 -13.55
CA ASP A 107 -13.28 10.78 -14.81
C ASP A 107 -12.11 9.85 -14.55
N ILE A 108 -11.31 10.11 -13.50
CA ILE A 108 -10.19 9.27 -13.12
C ILE A 108 -10.67 7.91 -12.62
N ILE A 109 -11.62 7.86 -11.68
CA ILE A 109 -12.09 6.58 -11.11
C ILE A 109 -12.85 5.71 -12.12
N ASN A 110 -13.43 6.32 -13.15
CA ASN A 110 -14.09 5.60 -14.24
C ASN A 110 -13.17 5.30 -15.42
N TYR A 111 -11.86 5.59 -15.30
CA TYR A 111 -10.87 5.40 -16.36
C TYR A 111 -11.14 6.21 -17.65
N ASN A 112 -11.98 7.25 -17.59
CA ASN A 112 -12.17 8.20 -18.68
C ASN A 112 -10.97 9.15 -18.83
N LYS A 113 -10.14 9.25 -17.78
CA LYS A 113 -8.89 10.00 -17.75
C LYS A 113 -7.81 9.19 -17.06
N THR A 114 -6.69 9.01 -17.74
CA THR A 114 -5.50 8.33 -17.20
C THR A 114 -4.29 9.27 -17.31
N PHE A 115 -3.35 9.14 -16.37
CA PHE A 115 -2.15 9.99 -16.29
C PHE A 115 -0.87 9.22 -16.66
N ILE A 116 -1.01 8.18 -17.49
CA ILE A 116 0.08 7.32 -17.98
C ILE A 116 0.36 7.69 -19.43
#